data_AF-A0A484B5P9-F1
#
_entry.id   AF-A0A484B5P9-F1
#
_cell.length_a   1.000
_cell.length_b   1.000
_cell.length_c   1.000
_cell.angle_alpha   90.00
_cell.angle_beta   90.00
_cell.angle_gamma   90.00
#
_symmetry.space_group_name_H-M   'P 1'
#
loop_
_entity.id
_entity.type
_entity.pdbx_description
1 polymer ?
#
loop_
_entity_poly.entity_id
_entity_poly.type
_entity_poly.pdbx_seq_one_letter_code
_entity_poly.pdbx_strand_id
1 'polypeptide(L)'
;MSSTSESKLQEYYEVALDLVKQCGPLLMEGYSKPKTDFTVKKDFYDLVTVYDKQIEDFLTAGLLKAFPESLIIGEEESATSKRDAELTDAPTWIIDPIDGTTNFVHRIPHCCISVGLTINKELVVGIIYNPPGNEFHITGLYKHSSATNMLTEIEELYNFIYPLAQRAGDILIEGYNRTEKNVDIKGAFYDVVTDYDNKIEEFLMGEILAKYPYHKFIGEEDTAKNNNVSKELTDAPTWIIDPIDGTSNFIKQIPHVCVSIGLAINKQIVLGIQIVLGIVNNPAQGKLYTAKLGQGAFCNGKPIHVSECERLRDANVAYEVSLLHVHNVANKHIKRIYHVGLHARRLLAYSCVVDELCMVAAGNLDAFYIEDMYPWDCAAGSLLVREAGGVVTHPFGGPFDIMKPDLICAGTEKLRKEIENLLRKADQERSVGGTDP
;
A
#
# COMPACT_ATOMS: atom_id res chain seq x y z
N MET A 1 -29.10 -29.52 -1.46
CA MET A 1 -29.20 -28.10 -1.08
C MET A 1 -28.53 -27.32 -2.19
N SER A 2 -29.28 -26.47 -2.90
CA SER A 2 -28.78 -25.78 -4.09
C SER A 2 -27.79 -24.70 -3.66
N SER A 3 -26.49 -24.97 -3.74
CA SER A 3 -25.48 -23.91 -3.65
C SER A 3 -25.67 -22.97 -4.84
N THR A 4 -25.95 -21.69 -4.58
CA THR A 4 -25.84 -20.65 -5.62
C THR A 4 -24.44 -20.74 -6.21
N SER A 5 -24.32 -20.89 -7.53
CA SER A 5 -23.02 -21.07 -8.17
C SER A 5 -22.15 -19.82 -7.96
N GLU A 6 -20.82 -20.01 -7.83
CA GLU A 6 -19.86 -18.90 -7.68
C GLU A 6 -20.02 -17.87 -8.80
N SER A 7 -20.29 -18.31 -10.03
CA SER A 7 -20.57 -17.44 -11.17
C SER A 7 -21.78 -16.52 -10.95
N LYS A 8 -22.83 -16.99 -10.27
CA LYS A 8 -24.03 -16.19 -10.02
C LYS A 8 -23.83 -15.21 -8.87
N LEU A 9 -23.06 -15.59 -7.85
CA LEU A 9 -22.65 -14.67 -6.79
C LEU A 9 -21.75 -13.54 -7.33
N GLN A 10 -20.82 -13.87 -8.24
CA GLN A 10 -19.98 -12.87 -8.91
C GLN A 10 -20.83 -11.88 -9.71
N GLU A 11 -21.85 -12.36 -10.42
CA GLU A 11 -22.78 -11.52 -11.15
C GLU A 11 -23.56 -10.58 -10.21
N TYR A 12 -24.09 -11.09 -9.09
CA TYR A 12 -24.74 -10.25 -8.06
C TYR A 12 -23.80 -9.13 -7.58
N TYR A 13 -22.56 -9.48 -7.28
CA TYR A 13 -21.55 -8.54 -6.79
C TYR A 13 -21.23 -7.45 -7.82
N GLU A 14 -20.90 -7.82 -9.06
CA GLU A 14 -20.49 -6.86 -10.09
C GLU A 14 -21.59 -5.86 -10.40
N VAL A 15 -22.84 -6.33 -10.53
CA VAL A 15 -24.00 -5.46 -10.76
C VAL A 15 -24.23 -4.53 -9.58
N ALA A 16 -24.22 -5.04 -8.34
CA ALA A 16 -24.44 -4.20 -7.17
C ALA A 16 -23.34 -3.16 -6.99
N LEU A 17 -22.07 -3.53 -7.24
CA LEU A 17 -20.93 -2.62 -7.17
C LEU A 17 -21.05 -1.47 -8.18
N ASP A 18 -21.43 -1.79 -9.41
CA ASP A 18 -21.62 -0.79 -10.46
C ASP A 18 -22.75 0.19 -10.11
N LEU A 19 -23.88 -0.33 -9.61
CA LEU A 19 -25.01 0.49 -9.17
C LEU A 19 -24.63 1.41 -8.00
N VAL A 20 -23.93 0.89 -6.97
CA VAL A 20 -23.48 1.69 -5.82
C VAL A 20 -22.53 2.81 -6.25
N LYS A 21 -21.61 2.53 -7.18
CA LYS A 21 -20.71 3.56 -7.73
C LYS A 21 -21.47 4.66 -8.45
N GLN A 22 -22.52 4.31 -9.19
CA GLN A 22 -23.38 5.28 -9.88
C GLN A 22 -24.19 6.16 -8.92
N CYS A 23 -24.48 5.69 -7.70
CA CYS A 23 -25.11 6.50 -6.66
C CYS A 23 -24.16 7.52 -6.02
N GLY A 24 -22.83 7.34 -6.11
CA GLY A 24 -21.84 8.24 -5.52
C GLY A 24 -21.99 9.72 -5.92
N PRO A 25 -22.07 10.03 -7.23
CA PRO A 25 -22.31 11.40 -7.69
C PRO A 25 -23.62 12.00 -7.16
N LEU A 26 -24.67 11.19 -7.01
CA LEU A 26 -25.97 11.63 -6.51
C LEU A 26 -25.91 11.98 -5.01
N LEU A 27 -25.23 11.14 -4.21
CA LEU A 27 -24.92 11.46 -2.82
C LEU A 27 -24.09 12.74 -2.73
N MET A 28 -23.02 12.86 -3.52
CA MET A 28 -22.16 14.05 -3.51
C MET A 28 -22.89 15.33 -3.93
N GLU A 29 -23.89 15.25 -4.80
CA GLU A 29 -24.73 16.40 -5.17
C GLU A 29 -25.45 16.96 -3.94
N GLY A 30 -26.08 16.10 -3.15
CA GLY A 30 -26.77 16.51 -1.92
C GLY A 30 -25.81 16.94 -0.81
N TYR A 31 -24.71 16.21 -0.63
CA TYR A 31 -23.68 16.54 0.36
C TYR A 31 -23.05 17.91 0.10
N SER A 32 -22.90 18.30 -1.18
CA SER A 32 -22.27 19.58 -1.55
C SER A 32 -23.18 20.80 -1.38
N LYS A 33 -24.48 20.62 -1.11
CA LYS A 33 -25.42 21.74 -0.96
C LYS A 33 -25.15 22.54 0.32
N PRO A 34 -25.22 23.88 0.28
CA PRO A 34 -25.09 24.72 1.49
C PRO A 34 -26.10 24.40 2.58
N LYS A 35 -27.29 23.97 2.16
CA LYS A 35 -28.40 23.54 3.01
C LYS A 35 -29.14 22.44 2.26
N THR A 36 -29.26 21.28 2.88
CA THR A 36 -30.00 20.13 2.35
C THR A 36 -31.34 20.06 3.06
N ASP A 37 -32.43 19.98 2.29
CA ASP A 37 -33.76 19.79 2.85
C ASP A 37 -33.90 18.36 3.37
N PHE A 38 -34.44 18.24 4.59
CA PHE A 38 -34.69 16.96 5.24
C PHE A 38 -36.07 16.96 5.88
N THR A 39 -36.61 15.76 6.06
CA THR A 39 -37.81 15.51 6.86
C THR A 39 -37.38 14.76 8.12
N VAL A 40 -37.96 15.11 9.26
CA VAL A 40 -37.82 14.32 10.49
C VAL A 40 -38.85 13.20 10.43
N LYS A 41 -38.43 11.94 10.61
CA LYS A 41 -39.32 10.77 10.68
C LYS A 41 -40.07 10.79 12.01
N LYS A 42 -39.96 9.72 12.81
CA LYS A 42 -40.75 9.56 14.04
C LYS A 42 -40.11 10.28 15.23
N ASP A 43 -38.79 10.20 15.32
CA ASP A 43 -37.99 10.78 16.40
C ASP A 43 -37.16 11.95 15.88
N PHE A 44 -36.83 12.92 16.74
CA PHE A 44 -36.21 14.19 16.32
C PHE A 44 -34.81 14.05 15.71
N TYR A 45 -34.14 12.92 15.93
CA TYR A 45 -32.81 12.59 15.40
C TYR A 45 -32.85 11.69 14.15
N ASP A 46 -34.04 11.24 13.75
CA ASP A 46 -34.24 10.34 12.62
C ASP A 46 -34.59 11.18 11.38
N LEU A 47 -33.57 11.47 10.56
CA LEU A 47 -33.67 12.35 9.41
C LEU A 47 -33.71 11.55 8.11
N VAL A 48 -34.45 12.03 7.11
CA VAL A 48 -34.43 11.53 5.73
C VAL A 48 -34.39 12.69 4.75
N THR A 49 -33.61 12.56 3.68
CA THR A 49 -33.56 13.55 2.60
C THR A 49 -34.18 13.01 1.31
N VAL A 50 -34.30 13.87 0.31
CA VAL A 50 -34.67 13.43 -1.05
C VAL A 50 -33.63 12.47 -1.65
N TYR A 51 -32.37 12.56 -1.22
CA TYR A 51 -31.28 11.76 -1.74
C TYR A 51 -31.33 10.32 -1.23
N ASP A 52 -31.70 10.09 0.03
CA ASP A 52 -31.93 8.76 0.58
C ASP A 52 -32.94 7.99 -0.30
N LYS A 53 -34.09 8.63 -0.59
CA LYS A 53 -35.14 8.06 -1.45
C LYS A 53 -34.68 7.82 -2.88
N GLN A 54 -34.00 8.78 -3.49
CA GLN A 54 -33.53 8.64 -4.87
C GLN A 54 -32.47 7.54 -5.03
N ILE A 55 -31.56 7.40 -4.05
CA ILE A 55 -30.54 6.36 -4.04
C ILE A 55 -31.21 4.99 -3.85
N GLU A 56 -32.14 4.86 -2.89
CA GLU A 56 -32.85 3.60 -2.69
C GLU A 56 -33.68 3.19 -3.92
N ASP A 57 -34.41 4.13 -4.53
CA ASP A 57 -35.19 3.89 -5.75
C ASP A 57 -34.28 3.43 -6.90
N PHE A 58 -33.11 4.08 -7.07
CA PHE A 58 -32.14 3.72 -8.10
C PHE A 58 -31.56 2.31 -7.89
N LEU A 59 -31.11 2.01 -6.67
CA LEU A 59 -30.57 0.70 -6.32
C LEU A 59 -31.63 -0.38 -6.47
N THR A 60 -32.83 -0.16 -5.95
CA THR A 60 -33.98 -1.08 -6.03
C THR A 60 -34.34 -1.39 -7.49
N ALA A 61 -34.50 -0.35 -8.32
CA ALA A 61 -34.84 -0.53 -9.72
C ALA A 61 -33.73 -1.26 -10.50
N GLY A 62 -32.46 -0.93 -10.25
CA GLY A 62 -31.31 -1.57 -10.87
C GLY A 62 -31.18 -3.06 -10.49
N LEU A 63 -31.26 -3.36 -9.20
CA LEU A 63 -31.13 -4.72 -8.67
C LEU A 63 -32.29 -5.62 -9.10
N LEU A 64 -33.54 -5.15 -9.05
CA LEU A 64 -34.70 -5.94 -9.50
C LEU A 64 -34.76 -6.10 -11.02
N LYS A 65 -34.19 -5.17 -11.78
CA LYS A 65 -34.04 -5.32 -13.23
C LYS A 65 -33.04 -6.41 -13.59
N ALA A 66 -31.92 -6.47 -12.87
CA ALA A 66 -30.89 -7.49 -13.07
C ALA A 66 -31.30 -8.86 -12.49
N PHE A 67 -31.98 -8.84 -11.33
CA PHE A 67 -32.32 -10.03 -10.56
C PHE A 67 -33.79 -10.01 -10.11
N PRO A 68 -34.74 -10.29 -11.03
CA PRO A 68 -36.18 -10.23 -10.74
C PRO A 68 -36.66 -11.18 -9.64
N GLU A 69 -35.88 -12.19 -9.30
CA GLU A 69 -36.15 -13.13 -8.21
C GLU A 69 -35.78 -12.59 -6.82
N SER A 70 -35.03 -11.49 -6.76
CA SER A 70 -34.53 -10.96 -5.49
C SER A 70 -35.63 -10.19 -4.76
N LEU A 71 -35.51 -10.14 -3.43
CA LEU A 71 -36.30 -9.30 -2.55
C LEU A 71 -35.48 -8.08 -2.11
N ILE A 72 -36.14 -7.02 -1.68
CA ILE A 72 -35.49 -5.79 -1.18
C ILE A 72 -36.00 -5.49 0.23
N ILE A 73 -35.06 -5.18 1.12
CA ILE A 73 -35.26 -4.57 2.43
C ILE A 73 -34.56 -3.22 2.38
N GLY A 74 -35.32 -2.15 2.25
CA GLY A 74 -34.81 -0.77 2.26
C GLY A 74 -35.01 -0.13 3.64
N GLU A 75 -34.12 0.79 4.01
CA GLU A 75 -34.33 1.64 5.18
C GLU A 75 -35.48 2.63 4.94
N GLU A 76 -35.64 3.10 3.70
CA GLU A 76 -36.70 4.01 3.30
C GLU A 76 -37.93 3.26 2.79
N GLU A 77 -39.11 3.87 2.93
CA GLU A 77 -40.41 3.23 2.66
C GLU A 77 -40.71 2.96 1.17
N SER A 78 -39.70 3.04 0.29
CA SER A 78 -39.78 2.79 -1.15
C SER A 78 -39.71 1.29 -1.50
N ALA A 79 -39.07 0.48 -0.66
CA ALA A 79 -39.01 -0.97 -0.83
C ALA A 79 -40.34 -1.66 -0.41
N THR A 80 -40.71 -2.71 -1.13
CA THR A 80 -41.97 -3.47 -0.95
C THR A 80 -42.11 -4.21 0.38
N SER A 81 -41.11 -4.19 1.26
CA SER A 81 -41.09 -4.94 2.53
C SER A 81 -41.18 -4.01 3.75
N LYS A 82 -42.00 -4.41 4.72
CA LYS A 82 -42.24 -3.65 5.97
C LYS A 82 -41.01 -3.75 6.88
N ARG A 83 -40.89 -2.84 7.86
CA ARG A 83 -39.90 -2.86 8.97
C ARG A 83 -39.73 -4.22 9.69
N ASP A 84 -40.69 -5.13 9.55
CA ASP A 84 -40.65 -6.51 10.08
C ASP A 84 -40.32 -7.56 9.00
N ALA A 85 -39.46 -7.22 8.04
CA ALA A 85 -39.07 -8.13 6.96
C ALA A 85 -38.19 -9.27 7.50
N GLU A 86 -38.70 -10.51 7.40
CA GLU A 86 -37.91 -11.70 7.74
C GLU A 86 -36.98 -12.09 6.59
N LEU A 87 -35.73 -12.42 6.92
CA LEU A 87 -34.82 -13.03 5.95
C LEU A 87 -35.37 -14.39 5.53
N THR A 88 -35.53 -14.57 4.22
CA THR A 88 -35.99 -15.82 3.61
C THR A 88 -34.83 -16.57 2.97
N ASP A 89 -35.14 -17.70 2.34
CA ASP A 89 -34.13 -18.43 1.57
C ASP A 89 -33.83 -17.77 0.20
N ALA A 90 -34.71 -16.87 -0.25
CA ALA A 90 -34.54 -16.14 -1.50
C ALA A 90 -33.43 -15.06 -1.39
N PRO A 91 -32.73 -14.75 -2.50
CA PRO A 91 -31.81 -13.62 -2.56
C PRO A 91 -32.50 -12.34 -2.08
N THR A 92 -32.00 -11.71 -1.04
CA THR A 92 -32.60 -10.52 -0.45
C THR A 92 -31.54 -9.45 -0.25
N TRP A 93 -31.70 -8.32 -0.94
CA TRP A 93 -30.85 -7.15 -0.80
C TRP A 93 -31.32 -6.30 0.37
N ILE A 94 -30.38 -5.87 1.20
CA ILE A 94 -30.59 -4.98 2.34
C ILE A 94 -29.90 -3.66 1.99
N ILE A 95 -30.63 -2.56 1.95
CA ILE A 95 -30.17 -1.27 1.45
C ILE A 95 -30.40 -0.23 2.52
N ASP A 96 -29.33 0.44 2.90
CA ASP A 96 -29.35 1.71 3.60
C ASP A 96 -28.72 2.75 2.64
N PRO A 97 -29.55 3.63 2.05
CA PRO A 97 -29.11 4.50 0.97
C PRO A 97 -28.14 5.60 1.43
N ILE A 98 -28.25 6.07 2.68
CA ILE A 98 -27.33 7.03 3.30
C ILE A 98 -27.25 6.74 4.81
N ASP A 99 -26.39 5.80 5.19
CA ASP A 99 -26.08 5.57 6.60
C ASP A 99 -25.38 6.82 7.14
N GLY A 100 -25.94 7.38 8.22
CA GLY A 100 -25.53 8.67 8.76
C GLY A 100 -26.16 9.88 8.06
N THR A 101 -27.45 9.86 7.70
CA THR A 101 -28.20 11.00 7.11
C THR A 101 -28.01 12.31 7.88
N THR A 102 -27.86 12.26 9.22
CA THR A 102 -27.54 13.47 10.02
C THR A 102 -26.17 14.05 9.66
N ASN A 103 -25.14 13.19 9.54
CA ASN A 103 -23.81 13.62 9.13
C ASN A 103 -23.83 14.19 7.70
N PHE A 104 -24.58 13.55 6.81
CA PHE A 104 -24.81 14.02 5.45
C PHE A 104 -25.43 15.43 5.41
N VAL A 105 -26.51 15.67 6.15
CA VAL A 105 -27.17 17.00 6.25
C VAL A 105 -26.22 18.07 6.80
N HIS A 106 -25.31 17.69 7.70
CA HIS A 106 -24.33 18.59 8.30
C HIS A 106 -22.99 18.66 7.58
N ARG A 107 -22.80 17.90 6.50
CA ARG A 107 -21.55 17.82 5.72
C ARG A 107 -20.36 17.36 6.56
N ILE A 108 -20.61 16.39 7.43
CA ILE A 108 -19.59 15.63 8.14
C ILE A 108 -19.30 14.39 7.29
N PRO A 109 -18.04 14.08 6.93
CA PRO A 109 -17.70 13.06 5.93
C PRO A 109 -17.87 11.60 6.42
N HIS A 110 -18.67 11.38 7.46
CA HIS A 110 -18.96 10.09 8.06
C HIS A 110 -20.38 9.65 7.69
N CYS A 111 -20.63 9.49 6.38
CA CYS A 111 -21.88 8.96 5.85
C CYS A 111 -21.59 8.09 4.62
N CYS A 112 -22.37 7.04 4.38
CA CYS A 112 -22.08 6.08 3.32
C CYS A 112 -23.33 5.42 2.73
N ILE A 113 -23.21 4.84 1.54
CA ILE A 113 -24.20 3.96 0.94
C ILE A 113 -23.85 2.54 1.39
N SER A 114 -24.80 1.82 1.99
CA SER A 114 -24.60 0.46 2.51
C SER A 114 -25.56 -0.52 1.85
N VAL A 115 -25.02 -1.54 1.20
CA VAL A 115 -25.78 -2.55 0.46
C VAL A 115 -25.28 -3.95 0.82
N GLY A 116 -26.17 -4.81 1.34
CA GLY A 116 -25.90 -6.21 1.63
C GLY A 116 -26.76 -7.15 0.79
N LEU A 117 -26.28 -8.37 0.52
CA LEU A 117 -27.07 -9.46 -0.07
C LEU A 117 -27.10 -10.63 0.90
N THR A 118 -28.29 -11.16 1.16
CA THR A 118 -28.47 -12.44 1.83
C THR A 118 -29.00 -13.50 0.87
N ILE A 119 -28.55 -14.75 1.01
CA ILE A 119 -29.12 -15.91 0.33
C ILE A 119 -29.18 -17.04 1.37
N ASN A 120 -30.29 -17.78 1.47
CA ASN A 120 -30.47 -18.78 2.54
C ASN A 120 -30.25 -18.17 3.93
N LYS A 121 -30.66 -16.91 4.13
CA LYS A 121 -30.49 -16.13 5.37
C LYS A 121 -29.04 -15.86 5.80
N GLU A 122 -28.08 -16.18 4.95
CA GLU A 122 -26.65 -15.90 5.17
C GLU A 122 -26.24 -14.66 4.37
N LEU A 123 -25.48 -13.75 4.99
CA LEU A 123 -24.93 -12.57 4.31
C LEU A 123 -23.78 -12.99 3.39
N VAL A 124 -23.93 -12.77 2.08
CA VAL A 124 -23.01 -13.25 1.05
C VAL A 124 -22.33 -12.14 0.25
N VAL A 125 -22.86 -10.91 0.28
CA VAL A 125 -22.27 -9.67 -0.28
C VAL A 125 -22.56 -8.51 0.67
N GLY A 126 -21.68 -7.53 0.71
CA GLY A 126 -21.71 -6.30 1.49
C GLY A 126 -20.84 -5.25 0.82
N ILE A 127 -21.40 -4.09 0.55
CA ILE A 127 -20.75 -2.98 -0.15
C ILE A 127 -21.04 -1.73 0.66
N ILE A 128 -19.99 -1.05 1.09
CA ILE A 128 -20.04 0.24 1.79
C ILE A 128 -19.26 1.24 0.96
N TYR A 129 -19.91 2.32 0.55
CA TYR A 129 -19.26 3.39 -0.19
C TYR A 129 -19.46 4.72 0.53
N ASN A 130 -18.36 5.37 0.93
CA ASN A 130 -18.33 6.71 1.50
C ASN A 130 -17.69 7.68 0.48
N PRO A 131 -18.48 8.32 -0.40
CA PRO A 131 -17.95 9.27 -1.37
C PRO A 131 -17.24 10.49 -0.74
N PRO A 132 -17.76 11.14 0.33
CA PRO A 132 -17.08 12.26 0.97
C PRO A 132 -15.69 11.93 1.54
N GLY A 133 -15.53 10.73 2.11
CA GLY A 133 -14.24 10.22 2.61
C GLY A 133 -13.33 9.63 1.53
N ASN A 134 -13.84 9.45 0.31
CA ASN A 134 -13.20 8.69 -0.76
C ASN A 134 -12.79 7.26 -0.31
N GLU A 135 -13.66 6.63 0.48
CA GLU A 135 -13.47 5.29 1.04
C GLU A 135 -14.48 4.32 0.43
N PHE A 136 -14.02 3.10 0.14
CA PHE A 136 -14.83 2.03 -0.42
C PHE A 136 -14.48 0.73 0.29
N HIS A 137 -15.44 0.11 0.97
CA HIS A 137 -15.27 -1.17 1.65
C HIS A 137 -16.20 -2.21 1.04
N ILE A 138 -15.69 -3.41 0.81
CA ILE A 138 -16.42 -4.48 0.14
C ILE A 138 -16.18 -5.77 0.92
N THR A 139 -17.22 -6.57 1.09
CA THR A 139 -17.18 -7.89 1.70
C THR A 139 -18.13 -8.82 0.95
N GLY A 140 -17.75 -10.07 0.69
CA GLY A 140 -18.57 -11.03 -0.05
C GLY A 140 -18.59 -10.77 -1.57
N LEU A 141 -18.05 -11.63 -2.42
CA LEU A 141 -17.66 -13.02 -2.27
C LEU A 141 -16.36 -13.26 -1.48
N TYR A 142 -16.37 -14.40 -0.79
CA TYR A 142 -15.25 -15.09 -0.13
C TYR A 142 -15.08 -14.91 1.38
N LYS A 143 -15.86 -15.70 2.11
CA LYS A 143 -15.22 -16.86 2.74
C LYS A 143 -14.98 -17.91 1.64
N HIS A 144 -13.71 -18.11 1.28
CA HIS A 144 -13.12 -19.38 0.75
C HIS A 144 -12.51 -19.58 -0.66
N SER A 145 -12.42 -18.63 -1.62
CA SER A 145 -11.80 -18.96 -2.93
C SER A 145 -11.21 -17.85 -3.84
N SER A 146 -11.36 -16.52 -3.66
CA SER A 146 -10.47 -15.54 -4.37
C SER A 146 -9.55 -14.74 -3.48
N ALA A 147 -10.02 -14.22 -2.34
CA ALA A 147 -9.12 -13.73 -1.30
C ALA A 147 -8.38 -14.91 -0.66
N THR A 148 -9.04 -16.07 -0.50
CA THR A 148 -8.35 -17.29 -0.09
C THR A 148 -7.43 -17.81 -1.19
N ASN A 149 -7.79 -17.79 -2.48
CA ASN A 149 -6.82 -18.19 -3.51
C ASN A 149 -5.67 -17.20 -3.61
N MET A 150 -5.88 -15.89 -3.54
CA MET A 150 -4.82 -14.90 -3.54
C MET A 150 -3.97 -15.00 -2.27
N LEU A 151 -4.56 -15.16 -1.08
CA LEU A 151 -3.79 -15.37 0.16
C LEU A 151 -3.08 -16.72 0.14
N THR A 152 -3.67 -17.78 -0.44
CA THR A 152 -3.04 -19.10 -0.60
C THR A 152 -1.93 -19.05 -1.64
N GLU A 153 -2.11 -18.30 -2.72
CA GLU A 153 -1.12 -18.04 -3.77
C GLU A 153 0.03 -17.20 -3.22
N ILE A 154 -0.26 -16.13 -2.47
CA ILE A 154 0.72 -15.34 -1.71
C ILE A 154 1.45 -16.23 -0.71
N GLU A 155 0.76 -17.13 -0.02
CA GLU A 155 1.37 -18.07 0.93
C GLU A 155 2.27 -19.08 0.21
N GLU A 156 1.86 -19.61 -0.93
CA GLU A 156 2.67 -20.52 -1.73
C GLU A 156 3.93 -19.81 -2.27
N LEU A 157 3.76 -18.61 -2.80
CA LEU A 157 4.85 -17.77 -3.31
C LEU A 157 5.80 -17.37 -2.18
N TYR A 158 5.26 -17.02 -1.01
CA TYR A 158 6.04 -16.73 0.20
C TYR A 158 6.85 -17.95 0.65
N ASN A 159 6.21 -19.11 0.80
CA ASN A 159 6.88 -20.34 1.21
C ASN A 159 7.96 -20.79 0.22
N PHE A 160 7.78 -20.47 -1.06
CA PHE A 160 8.79 -20.69 -2.08
C PHE A 160 9.96 -19.72 -1.97
N ILE A 161 9.69 -18.41 -1.91
CA ILE A 161 10.74 -17.38 -1.99
C ILE A 161 11.48 -17.18 -0.66
N TYR A 162 10.84 -17.42 0.49
CA TYR A 162 11.43 -17.24 1.82
C TYR A 162 12.77 -18.00 2.00
N PRO A 163 12.88 -19.31 1.72
CA PRO A 163 14.16 -20.00 1.82
C PRO A 163 15.19 -19.51 0.79
N LEU A 164 14.76 -19.07 -0.40
CA LEU A 164 15.66 -18.49 -1.41
C LEU A 164 16.21 -17.14 -0.96
N ALA A 165 15.38 -16.32 -0.32
CA ALA A 165 15.80 -15.07 0.31
C ALA A 165 16.89 -15.36 1.36
N GLN A 166 16.66 -16.31 2.28
CA GLN A 166 17.68 -16.69 3.26
C GLN A 166 19.01 -17.10 2.60
N ARG A 167 18.95 -17.86 1.50
CA ARG A 167 20.14 -18.23 0.72
C ARG A 167 20.81 -17.05 0.02
N ALA A 168 20.07 -16.08 -0.48
CA ALA A 168 20.63 -14.83 -0.99
C ALA A 168 21.35 -14.05 0.13
N GLY A 169 20.78 -14.03 1.34
CA GLY A 169 21.43 -13.50 2.53
C GLY A 169 22.74 -14.21 2.87
N ASP A 170 22.82 -15.53 2.74
CA ASP A 170 24.08 -16.28 2.91
C ASP A 170 25.14 -15.86 1.88
N ILE A 171 24.75 -15.67 0.61
CA ILE A 171 25.64 -15.21 -0.47
C ILE A 171 26.13 -13.78 -0.19
N LEU A 172 25.24 -12.90 0.26
CA LEU A 172 25.58 -11.54 0.67
C LEU A 172 26.62 -11.56 1.81
N ILE A 173 26.41 -12.36 2.85
CA ILE A 173 27.34 -12.49 3.97
C ILE A 173 28.69 -13.05 3.52
N GLU A 174 28.69 -14.01 2.59
CA GLU A 174 29.92 -14.56 2.00
C GLU A 174 30.76 -13.44 1.39
N GLY A 175 30.15 -12.60 0.54
CA GLY A 175 30.85 -11.50 -0.11
C GLY A 175 31.22 -10.36 0.83
N TYR A 176 30.33 -10.00 1.76
CA TYR A 176 30.55 -8.95 2.74
C TYR A 176 31.83 -9.21 3.53
N ASN A 177 32.05 -10.47 3.96
CA ASN A 177 33.21 -10.88 4.75
C ASN A 177 34.52 -10.99 3.95
N ARG A 178 34.51 -10.90 2.62
CA ARG A 178 35.74 -10.89 1.82
C ARG A 178 36.42 -9.52 1.85
N THR A 179 37.74 -9.56 2.00
CA THR A 179 38.60 -8.38 1.93
C THR A 179 38.74 -7.82 0.52
N GLU A 180 38.71 -8.67 -0.49
CA GLU A 180 38.77 -8.31 -1.91
C GLU A 180 37.44 -8.68 -2.58
N LYS A 181 36.89 -7.72 -3.33
CA LYS A 181 35.65 -7.82 -4.11
C LYS A 181 35.93 -7.27 -5.49
N ASN A 182 35.34 -7.85 -6.54
CA ASN A 182 35.45 -7.25 -7.87
C ASN A 182 34.43 -6.12 -7.92
N VAL A 183 34.90 -4.89 -8.14
CA VAL A 183 34.06 -3.69 -8.17
C VAL A 183 34.17 -3.05 -9.54
N ASP A 184 33.03 -2.85 -10.18
CA ASP A 184 32.89 -2.11 -11.43
C ASP A 184 32.08 -0.83 -11.21
N ILE A 185 32.16 0.09 -12.16
CA ILE A 185 31.40 1.35 -12.18
C ILE A 185 30.43 1.29 -13.35
N LYS A 186 29.11 1.34 -13.09
CA LYS A 186 28.04 1.21 -14.11
C LYS A 186 27.95 2.45 -14.99
N GLY A 187 28.14 3.63 -14.41
CA GLY A 187 28.08 4.90 -15.14
C GLY A 187 28.86 6.03 -14.45
N ALA A 188 28.28 6.61 -13.41
CA ALA A 188 28.92 7.68 -12.65
C ALA A 188 29.84 7.11 -11.55
N PHE A 189 30.80 7.88 -11.04
CA PHE A 189 31.81 7.38 -10.07
C PHE A 189 31.22 6.83 -8.76
N TYR A 190 29.97 7.19 -8.43
CA TYR A 190 29.23 6.76 -7.25
C TYR A 190 28.27 5.57 -7.52
N ASP A 191 28.12 5.18 -8.78
CA ASP A 191 27.24 4.11 -9.27
C ASP A 191 28.08 2.85 -9.49
N VAL A 192 28.18 2.04 -8.43
CA VAL A 192 29.11 0.91 -8.30
C VAL A 192 28.34 -0.40 -8.20
N VAL A 193 28.94 -1.46 -8.73
CA VAL A 193 28.40 -2.83 -8.71
C VAL A 193 29.51 -3.81 -8.37
N THR A 194 29.19 -4.94 -7.75
CA THR A 194 30.14 -6.02 -7.52
C THR A 194 29.75 -7.33 -8.18
N ASP A 195 30.68 -8.29 -8.19
CA ASP A 195 30.38 -9.66 -8.63
C ASP A 195 29.31 -10.35 -7.77
N TYR A 196 29.07 -9.86 -6.55
CA TYR A 196 28.04 -10.41 -5.67
C TYR A 196 26.63 -9.92 -5.99
N ASP A 197 26.46 -8.68 -6.48
CA ASP A 197 25.18 -8.15 -6.95
C ASP A 197 24.66 -9.05 -8.09
N ASN A 198 25.49 -9.29 -9.11
CA ASN A 198 25.17 -10.18 -10.22
C ASN A 198 24.89 -11.61 -9.76
N LYS A 199 25.72 -12.16 -8.85
CA LYS A 199 25.57 -13.53 -8.34
C LYS A 199 24.24 -13.75 -7.61
N ILE A 200 23.79 -12.76 -6.82
CA ILE A 200 22.52 -12.84 -6.09
C ILE A 200 21.33 -12.73 -7.07
N GLU A 201 21.39 -11.78 -8.01
CA GLU A 201 20.33 -11.60 -9.01
C GLU A 201 20.17 -12.84 -9.89
N GLU A 202 21.26 -13.36 -10.44
CA GLU A 202 21.25 -14.59 -11.27
C GLU A 202 20.70 -15.80 -10.50
N PHE A 203 21.08 -15.96 -9.23
CA PHE A 203 20.58 -17.02 -8.37
C PHE A 203 19.06 -16.91 -8.15
N LEU A 204 18.57 -15.75 -7.72
CA LEU A 204 17.14 -15.55 -7.45
C LEU A 204 16.31 -15.71 -8.72
N MET A 205 16.71 -15.06 -9.81
CA MET A 205 16.00 -15.15 -11.09
C MET A 205 15.99 -16.58 -11.64
N GLY A 206 17.12 -17.29 -11.56
CA GLY A 206 17.24 -18.67 -12.03
C GLY A 206 16.30 -19.63 -11.30
N GLU A 207 16.30 -19.58 -9.97
CA GLU A 207 15.41 -20.42 -9.14
C GLU A 207 13.93 -20.06 -9.35
N ILE A 208 13.60 -18.77 -9.43
CA ILE A 208 12.23 -18.31 -9.69
C ILE A 208 11.76 -18.78 -11.07
N LEU A 209 12.55 -18.61 -12.13
CA LEU A 209 12.18 -19.03 -13.48
C LEU A 209 12.08 -20.55 -13.63
N ALA A 210 12.85 -21.31 -12.87
CA ALA A 210 12.76 -22.77 -12.86
C ALA A 210 11.39 -23.25 -12.36
N LYS A 211 10.80 -22.55 -11.37
CA LYS A 211 9.45 -22.87 -10.85
C LYS A 211 8.32 -22.13 -11.57
N TYR A 212 8.55 -20.88 -11.95
CA TYR A 212 7.56 -19.96 -12.52
C TYR A 212 8.06 -19.34 -13.84
N PRO A 213 8.10 -20.10 -14.95
CA PRO A 213 8.70 -19.67 -16.22
C PRO A 213 8.08 -18.41 -16.86
N TYR A 214 6.84 -18.10 -16.48
CA TYR A 214 6.07 -16.98 -17.05
C TYR A 214 6.12 -15.70 -16.19
N HIS A 215 6.67 -15.76 -14.98
CA HIS A 215 6.78 -14.57 -14.13
C HIS A 215 7.75 -13.56 -14.74
N LYS A 216 7.53 -12.29 -14.43
CA LYS A 216 8.32 -11.16 -14.91
C LYS A 216 9.26 -10.65 -13.82
N PHE A 217 10.24 -9.85 -14.24
CA PHE A 217 11.25 -9.26 -13.36
C PHE A 217 11.44 -7.79 -13.66
N ILE A 218 11.65 -7.02 -12.61
CA ILE A 218 12.21 -5.67 -12.62
C ILE A 218 13.40 -5.74 -11.66
N GLY A 219 14.62 -5.84 -12.18
CA GLY A 219 15.85 -5.96 -11.39
C GLY A 219 16.74 -4.73 -11.58
N GLU A 220 17.62 -4.47 -10.63
CA GLU A 220 18.60 -3.38 -10.74
C GLU A 220 19.68 -3.66 -11.79
N GLU A 221 20.20 -4.89 -11.83
CA GLU A 221 21.39 -5.22 -12.61
C GLU A 221 21.07 -5.77 -14.01
N ASP A 222 19.80 -6.11 -14.26
CA ASP A 222 19.29 -6.60 -15.55
C ASP A 222 20.20 -7.70 -16.18
N THR A 223 20.84 -8.52 -15.35
CA THR A 223 21.93 -9.44 -15.73
C THR A 223 21.46 -10.52 -16.69
N ALA A 224 20.22 -10.99 -16.52
CA ALA A 224 19.61 -11.94 -17.40
C ALA A 224 18.94 -11.23 -18.59
N LYS A 225 19.65 -11.10 -19.71
CA LYS A 225 19.07 -10.68 -21.01
C LYS A 225 18.06 -11.71 -21.53
N ASN A 226 16.88 -11.76 -20.94
CA ASN A 226 15.79 -12.66 -21.31
C ASN A 226 14.48 -11.88 -21.53
N ASN A 227 13.45 -12.56 -22.05
CA ASN A 227 12.15 -11.94 -22.37
C ASN A 227 11.23 -11.77 -21.13
N ASN A 228 11.72 -12.04 -19.92
CA ASN A 228 11.00 -11.93 -18.66
C ASN A 228 11.34 -10.63 -17.91
N VAL A 229 12.46 -9.98 -18.25
CA VAL A 229 12.78 -8.63 -17.75
C VAL A 229 11.91 -7.59 -18.45
N SER A 230 11.30 -6.68 -17.68
CA SER A 230 10.42 -5.61 -18.17
C SER A 230 10.79 -4.29 -17.52
N LYS A 231 10.59 -3.18 -18.25
CA LYS A 231 10.67 -1.81 -17.70
C LYS A 231 9.31 -1.28 -17.23
N GLU A 232 8.25 -2.01 -17.54
CA GLU A 232 6.88 -1.65 -17.20
C GLU A 232 6.29 -2.71 -16.25
N LEU A 233 5.55 -2.24 -15.26
CA LEU A 233 4.76 -3.11 -14.40
C LEU A 233 3.44 -3.47 -15.08
N THR A 234 3.24 -4.75 -15.31
CA THR A 234 2.04 -5.31 -15.93
C THR A 234 1.16 -6.00 -14.90
N ASP A 235 0.05 -6.61 -15.35
CA ASP A 235 -0.81 -7.38 -14.44
C ASP A 235 -0.20 -8.74 -14.08
N ALA A 236 0.80 -9.22 -14.83
CA ALA A 236 1.48 -10.47 -14.57
C ALA A 236 2.28 -10.43 -13.25
N PRO A 237 2.42 -11.56 -12.54
CA PRO A 237 3.31 -11.67 -11.38
C PRO A 237 4.73 -11.21 -11.73
N THR A 238 5.18 -10.17 -11.05
CA THR A 238 6.44 -9.47 -11.33
C THR A 238 7.27 -9.37 -10.06
N TRP A 239 8.44 -9.99 -10.05
CA TRP A 239 9.40 -9.88 -8.95
C TRP A 239 10.24 -8.61 -9.15
N ILE A 240 10.28 -7.77 -8.13
CA ILE A 240 11.04 -6.53 -8.13
C ILE A 240 12.22 -6.72 -7.17
N ILE A 241 13.44 -6.78 -7.68
CA ILE A 241 14.60 -7.27 -6.93
C ILE A 241 15.72 -6.24 -6.93
N ASP A 242 16.22 -5.95 -5.73
CA ASP A 242 17.53 -5.33 -5.53
C ASP A 242 18.44 -6.40 -4.90
N PRO A 243 19.47 -6.88 -5.63
CA PRO A 243 20.35 -7.91 -5.11
C PRO A 243 21.21 -7.41 -3.93
N ILE A 244 21.65 -6.16 -3.94
CA ILE A 244 22.44 -5.52 -2.86
C ILE A 244 22.15 -4.01 -2.82
N ASP A 245 21.16 -3.59 -2.03
CA ASP A 245 21.01 -2.18 -1.71
C ASP A 245 22.12 -1.77 -0.75
N GLY A 246 22.74 -0.62 -1.02
CA GLY A 246 23.92 -0.14 -0.32
C GLY A 246 25.21 -0.83 -0.80
N THR A 247 25.41 -1.06 -2.10
CA THR A 247 26.64 -1.65 -2.66
C THR A 247 27.91 -0.92 -2.21
N SER A 248 27.87 0.42 -2.08
CA SER A 248 28.98 1.20 -1.50
C SER A 248 29.28 0.82 -0.05
N ASN A 249 28.25 0.60 0.77
CA ASN A 249 28.39 0.11 2.13
C ASN A 249 28.94 -1.32 2.16
N PHE A 250 28.46 -2.19 1.26
CA PHE A 250 28.95 -3.56 1.10
C PHE A 250 30.45 -3.62 0.78
N ILE A 251 30.92 -2.79 -0.16
CA ILE A 251 32.34 -2.68 -0.53
C ILE A 251 33.18 -2.29 0.69
N LYS A 252 32.70 -1.33 1.49
CA LYS A 252 33.40 -0.79 2.66
C LYS A 252 33.13 -1.54 3.96
N GLN A 253 32.33 -2.60 3.92
CA GLN A 253 31.88 -3.34 5.10
C GLN A 253 31.24 -2.43 6.17
N ILE A 254 30.45 -1.44 5.72
CA ILE A 254 29.57 -0.65 6.59
C ILE A 254 28.31 -1.49 6.84
N PRO A 255 27.83 -1.64 8.09
CA PRO A 255 26.79 -2.61 8.44
C PRO A 255 25.36 -2.08 8.15
N HIS A 256 25.13 -1.60 6.93
CA HIS A 256 23.85 -1.17 6.36
C HIS A 256 23.80 -1.60 4.89
N VAL A 257 23.42 -2.86 4.67
CA VAL A 257 23.40 -3.51 3.35
C VAL A 257 22.23 -4.47 3.32
N CYS A 258 21.49 -4.51 2.21
CA CYS A 258 20.28 -5.33 2.13
C CYS A 258 20.12 -6.11 0.82
N VAL A 259 19.45 -7.26 0.89
CA VAL A 259 18.78 -7.85 -0.29
C VAL A 259 17.30 -7.47 -0.22
N SER A 260 16.72 -6.94 -1.29
CA SER A 260 15.30 -6.54 -1.38
C SER A 260 14.56 -7.40 -2.40
N ILE A 261 13.45 -7.99 -2.01
CA ILE A 261 12.59 -8.81 -2.88
C ILE A 261 11.13 -8.38 -2.69
N GLY A 262 10.59 -7.68 -3.68
CA GLY A 262 9.16 -7.39 -3.79
C GLY A 262 8.47 -8.31 -4.80
N LEU A 263 7.19 -8.58 -4.60
CA LEU A 263 6.33 -9.21 -5.61
C LEU A 263 5.10 -8.34 -5.86
N ALA A 264 4.85 -8.07 -7.14
CA ALA A 264 3.66 -7.40 -7.61
C ALA A 264 2.76 -8.38 -8.40
N ILE A 265 1.46 -8.35 -8.16
CA ILE A 265 0.43 -9.04 -8.95
C ILE A 265 -0.66 -8.03 -9.26
N ASN A 266 -1.15 -7.95 -10.51
CA ASN A 266 -2.13 -6.94 -10.93
C ASN A 266 -1.69 -5.50 -10.58
N LYS A 267 -0.38 -5.23 -10.74
CA LYS A 267 0.28 -3.95 -10.40
C LYS A 267 0.22 -3.55 -8.91
N GLN A 268 -0.22 -4.45 -8.03
CA GLN A 268 -0.24 -4.24 -6.58
C GLN A 268 0.88 -5.03 -5.92
N ILE A 269 1.63 -4.41 -5.01
CA ILE A 269 2.63 -5.11 -4.20
C ILE A 269 1.91 -6.01 -3.20
N VAL A 270 2.15 -7.32 -3.28
CA VAL A 270 1.48 -8.35 -2.47
C VAL A 270 2.45 -9.04 -1.48
N LEU A 271 3.76 -8.98 -1.75
CA LEU A 271 4.81 -9.54 -0.91
C LEU A 271 6.00 -8.58 -0.83
N GLY A 272 6.63 -8.51 0.34
CA GLY A 272 7.90 -7.83 0.55
C GLY A 272 8.78 -8.63 1.51
N ILE A 273 10.01 -8.90 1.09
CA ILE A 273 11.06 -9.50 1.93
C ILE A 273 12.30 -8.61 1.82
N GLN A 274 12.85 -8.21 2.96
CA GLN A 274 14.09 -7.44 3.03
C GLN A 274 15.04 -8.10 4.02
N ILE A 275 16.26 -8.36 3.59
CA ILE A 275 17.30 -9.01 4.41
C ILE A 275 18.33 -7.96 4.73
N VAL A 276 18.33 -7.46 5.96
CA VAL A 276 19.23 -6.39 6.40
C VAL A 276 20.39 -6.97 7.19
N LEU A 277 21.61 -6.67 6.77
CA LEU A 277 22.82 -6.92 7.54
C LEU A 277 23.13 -5.78 8.51
N GLY A 278 22.49 -5.80 9.68
CA GLY A 278 22.85 -4.94 10.81
C GLY A 278 23.81 -5.66 11.77
N ILE A 279 25.13 -5.59 11.53
CA ILE A 279 26.11 -6.14 12.47
C ILE A 279 26.53 -5.05 13.46
N VAL A 280 26.04 -5.13 14.70
CA VAL A 280 26.71 -4.46 15.83
C VAL A 280 26.91 -5.49 16.95
N ASN A 281 28.10 -6.10 16.97
CA ASN A 281 28.72 -6.84 18.08
C ASN A 281 27.92 -7.98 18.75
N ASN A 282 27.58 -9.05 18.01
CA ASN A 282 27.41 -10.44 18.52
C ASN A 282 27.22 -11.38 17.31
N PRO A 283 27.48 -12.71 17.37
CA PRO A 283 27.30 -13.63 16.23
C PRO A 283 25.82 -13.98 15.98
N ALA A 284 24.91 -13.01 16.18
CA ALA A 284 23.48 -13.16 16.01
C ALA A 284 23.05 -12.58 14.65
N GLN A 285 22.74 -13.50 13.74
CA GLN A 285 21.78 -13.44 12.63
C GLN A 285 21.27 -12.05 12.22
N GLY A 286 21.47 -11.70 10.95
CA GLY A 286 20.88 -10.53 10.30
C GLY A 286 19.37 -10.43 10.49
N LYS A 287 18.82 -9.23 10.27
CA LYS A 287 17.38 -9.00 10.39
C LYS A 287 16.71 -9.40 9.08
N LEU A 288 15.76 -10.32 9.15
CA LEU A 288 14.90 -10.70 8.03
C LEU A 288 13.52 -10.09 8.25
N TYR A 289 13.20 -9.08 7.45
CA TYR A 289 11.92 -8.41 7.44
C TYR A 289 11.02 -9.03 6.38
N THR A 290 9.77 -9.30 6.74
CA THR A 290 8.79 -9.88 5.83
C THR A 290 7.42 -9.26 6.03
N ALA A 291 6.73 -8.99 4.93
CA ALA A 291 5.33 -8.59 4.91
C ALA A 291 4.59 -9.32 3.79
N LYS A 292 3.35 -9.70 4.10
CA LYS A 292 2.36 -10.21 3.14
C LYS A 292 1.16 -9.27 3.24
N LEU A 293 0.58 -8.90 2.10
CA LEU A 293 -0.56 -8.00 2.06
C LEU A 293 -1.70 -8.49 2.98
N GLY A 294 -2.14 -7.64 3.90
CA GLY A 294 -3.19 -7.90 4.87
C GLY A 294 -2.83 -8.86 6.01
N GLN A 295 -1.56 -9.25 6.16
CA GLN A 295 -1.12 -10.20 7.20
C GLN A 295 -0.12 -9.62 8.20
N GLY A 296 0.20 -8.32 8.11
CA GLY A 296 1.14 -7.65 9.00
C GLY A 296 2.60 -7.79 8.58
N ALA A 297 3.45 -7.02 9.25
CA ALA A 297 4.89 -7.00 9.06
C ALA A 297 5.61 -7.70 10.22
N PHE A 298 6.72 -8.37 9.90
CA PHE A 298 7.50 -9.15 10.86
C PHE A 298 9.00 -8.91 10.68
N CYS A 299 9.75 -8.99 11.77
CA CYS A 299 11.21 -9.09 11.77
C CYS A 299 11.62 -10.37 12.50
N ASN A 300 12.32 -11.28 11.83
CA ASN A 300 12.71 -12.59 12.36
C ASN A 300 11.51 -13.37 12.95
N GLY A 301 10.37 -13.30 12.26
CA GLY A 301 9.11 -13.96 12.66
C GLY A 301 8.35 -13.28 13.80
N LYS A 302 8.85 -12.16 14.35
CA LYS A 302 8.15 -11.38 15.38
C LYS A 302 7.41 -10.20 14.75
N PRO A 303 6.14 -9.94 15.11
CA PRO A 303 5.42 -8.77 14.63
C PRO A 303 6.17 -7.47 14.94
N ILE A 304 6.13 -6.53 14.01
CA ILE A 304 6.67 -5.18 14.18
C ILE A 304 5.59 -4.13 13.90
N HIS A 305 5.75 -2.95 14.51
CA HIS A 305 4.86 -1.83 14.34
C HIS A 305 5.67 -0.54 14.20
N VAL A 306 5.12 0.39 13.45
CA VAL A 306 5.67 1.74 13.33
C VAL A 306 5.58 2.51 14.65
N SER A 307 6.35 3.60 14.74
CA SER A 307 6.28 4.54 15.86
C SER A 307 4.98 5.36 15.86
N GLU A 308 4.47 5.70 17.05
CA GLU A 308 3.32 6.61 17.21
C GLU A 308 3.73 8.11 17.25
N CYS A 309 4.97 8.44 16.87
CA CYS A 309 5.44 9.82 16.88
C CYS A 309 4.63 10.70 15.93
N GLU A 310 4.07 11.79 16.47
CA GLU A 310 3.21 12.71 15.72
C GLU A 310 3.85 14.04 15.35
N ARG A 311 4.94 14.43 16.02
CA ARG A 311 5.54 15.78 15.89
C ARG A 311 6.94 15.68 15.36
N LEU A 312 7.26 16.45 14.33
CA LEU A 312 8.56 16.40 13.68
C LEU A 312 9.72 16.72 14.65
N ARG A 313 9.52 17.68 15.56
CA ARG A 313 10.52 18.06 16.60
C ARG A 313 10.94 16.93 17.54
N ASP A 314 10.17 15.85 17.61
CA ASP A 314 10.47 14.68 18.43
C ASP A 314 10.98 13.50 17.59
N ALA A 315 10.82 13.58 16.26
CA ALA A 315 11.05 12.50 15.31
C ALA A 315 12.52 12.35 14.90
N ASN A 316 12.97 11.10 14.80
CA ASN A 316 14.13 10.68 14.03
C ASN A 316 13.71 10.42 12.59
N VAL A 317 14.20 11.24 11.68
CA VAL A 317 13.90 11.15 10.25
C VAL A 317 15.14 10.70 9.50
N ALA A 318 15.00 9.71 8.61
CA ALA A 318 16.08 9.35 7.70
C ALA A 318 15.94 10.02 6.33
N TYR A 319 17.05 10.04 5.58
CA TYR A 319 17.13 10.60 4.24
C TYR A 319 18.36 10.07 3.48
N GLU A 320 18.23 9.88 2.16
CA GLU A 320 19.34 9.43 1.29
C GLU A 320 20.13 10.58 0.65
N VAL A 321 21.42 10.69 1.00
CA VAL A 321 22.30 11.79 0.58
C VAL A 321 22.94 11.59 -0.81
N SER A 322 22.91 10.38 -1.37
CA SER A 322 23.55 10.04 -2.65
C SER A 322 23.05 10.90 -3.82
N LEU A 323 21.79 11.34 -3.77
CA LEU A 323 21.15 12.19 -4.78
C LEU A 323 21.76 13.60 -4.89
N LEU A 324 22.62 14.00 -3.94
CA LEU A 324 23.40 15.23 -4.06
C LEU A 324 24.47 15.16 -5.18
N HIS A 325 24.83 13.96 -5.64
CA HIS A 325 25.69 13.79 -6.81
C HIS A 325 24.96 13.98 -8.15
N VAL A 326 23.63 13.94 -8.15
CA VAL A 326 22.80 14.03 -9.35
C VAL A 326 22.41 15.49 -9.59
N HIS A 327 23.25 16.20 -10.37
CA HIS A 327 23.21 17.67 -10.50
C HIS A 327 21.84 18.30 -10.78
N ASN A 328 20.97 17.66 -11.58
CA ASN A 328 19.65 18.19 -11.92
C ASN A 328 18.63 18.10 -10.78
N VAL A 329 18.85 17.24 -9.77
CA VAL A 329 17.96 17.09 -8.60
C VAL A 329 18.61 17.49 -7.27
N ALA A 330 19.94 17.62 -7.22
CA ALA A 330 20.69 17.96 -6.01
C ALA A 330 20.15 19.21 -5.28
N ASN A 331 19.80 20.26 -6.02
CA ASN A 331 19.24 21.49 -5.43
C ASN A 331 17.88 21.29 -4.75
N LYS A 332 17.03 20.39 -5.27
CA LYS A 332 15.74 20.03 -4.64
C LYS A 332 16.01 19.33 -3.31
N HIS A 333 16.89 18.34 -3.34
CA HIS A 333 17.21 17.49 -2.20
C HIS A 333 17.91 18.23 -1.07
N ILE A 334 18.92 19.05 -1.36
CA ILE A 334 19.61 19.83 -0.32
C ILE A 334 18.66 20.81 0.39
N LYS A 335 17.69 21.39 -0.33
CA LYS A 335 16.65 22.25 0.26
C LYS A 335 15.80 21.48 1.24
N ARG A 336 15.32 20.32 0.84
CA ARG A 336 14.46 19.48 1.68
C ARG A 336 15.20 18.98 2.93
N ILE A 337 16.44 18.51 2.76
CA ILE A 337 17.35 18.14 3.87
C ILE A 337 17.47 19.27 4.88
N TYR A 338 17.74 20.49 4.40
CA TYR A 338 17.87 21.67 5.27
C TYR A 338 16.58 21.96 6.05
N HIS A 339 15.43 21.99 5.36
CA HIS A 339 14.15 22.30 5.99
C HIS A 339 13.71 21.24 6.98
N VAL A 340 13.79 19.96 6.63
CA VAL A 340 13.43 18.86 7.53
C VAL A 340 14.43 18.79 8.69
N GLY A 341 15.73 18.86 8.43
CA GLY A 341 16.77 18.79 9.44
C GLY A 341 16.72 19.90 10.49
N LEU A 342 16.25 21.10 10.13
CA LEU A 342 16.05 22.20 11.09
C LEU A 342 14.89 21.96 12.07
N HIS A 343 13.93 21.11 11.71
CA HIS A 343 12.70 20.91 12.48
C HIS A 343 12.59 19.52 13.09
N ALA A 344 13.33 18.53 12.57
CA ALA A 344 13.39 17.18 13.11
C ALA A 344 14.25 17.12 14.38
N ARG A 345 13.98 16.14 15.26
CA ARG A 345 14.87 15.88 16.41
C ARG A 345 16.25 15.45 15.92
N ARG A 346 16.28 14.56 14.93
CA ARG A 346 17.49 14.08 14.26
C ARG A 346 17.18 13.83 12.79
N LEU A 347 18.12 14.22 11.92
CA LEU A 347 18.18 13.76 10.55
C LEU A 347 19.33 12.75 10.45
N LEU A 348 19.05 11.58 9.89
CA LEU A 348 19.97 10.45 9.77
C LEU A 348 20.11 10.07 8.29
N ALA A 349 21.24 9.48 7.92
CA ALA A 349 21.46 8.94 6.59
C ALA A 349 22.29 7.66 6.74
N TYR A 350 21.74 6.54 6.28
CA TYR A 350 22.39 5.24 6.35
C TYR A 350 22.93 4.76 4.99
N SER A 351 22.59 5.49 3.91
CA SER A 351 23.00 5.19 2.54
C SER A 351 22.58 3.80 2.07
N CYS A 352 21.34 3.43 2.41
CA CYS A 352 20.67 2.16 2.11
C CYS A 352 19.16 2.38 2.30
N VAL A 353 18.45 2.66 1.21
CA VAL A 353 17.02 3.02 1.19
C VAL A 353 16.15 1.90 1.75
N VAL A 354 16.51 0.65 1.44
CA VAL A 354 15.83 -0.58 1.86
C VAL A 354 15.90 -0.74 3.39
N ASP A 355 17.07 -0.49 4.01
CA ASP A 355 17.21 -0.52 5.47
C ASP A 355 16.43 0.61 6.15
N GLU A 356 16.45 1.81 5.58
CA GLU A 356 15.72 2.96 6.14
C GLU A 356 14.20 2.71 6.18
N LEU A 357 13.64 2.08 5.14
CA LEU A 357 12.24 1.62 5.11
C LEU A 357 11.96 0.54 6.16
N CYS A 358 12.86 -0.44 6.32
CA CYS A 358 12.77 -1.45 7.39
C CYS A 358 12.76 -0.81 8.78
N MET A 359 13.63 0.17 9.01
CA MET A 359 13.75 0.88 10.28
C MET A 359 12.51 1.71 10.60
N VAL A 360 11.83 2.29 9.60
CA VAL A 360 10.51 2.93 9.79
C VAL A 360 9.45 1.88 10.15
N ALA A 361 9.37 0.77 9.41
CA ALA A 361 8.42 -0.31 9.68
C ALA A 361 8.59 -0.90 11.10
N ALA A 362 9.83 -0.92 11.61
CA ALA A 362 10.15 -1.40 12.96
C ALA A 362 10.00 -0.35 14.06
N GLY A 363 9.63 0.89 13.73
CA GLY A 363 9.55 2.01 14.68
C GLY A 363 10.90 2.47 15.24
N ASN A 364 12.01 2.09 14.59
CA ASN A 364 13.35 2.60 14.93
C ASN A 364 13.56 4.02 14.40
N LEU A 365 12.98 4.31 13.24
CA LEU A 365 12.82 5.64 12.67
C LEU A 365 11.34 6.01 12.70
N ASP A 366 11.06 7.30 12.84
CA ASP A 366 9.69 7.80 12.87
C ASP A 366 9.17 8.11 11.47
N ALA A 367 10.07 8.49 10.56
CA ALA A 367 9.76 8.77 9.16
C ALA A 367 10.99 8.66 8.25
N PHE A 368 10.73 8.50 6.95
CA PHE A 368 11.69 8.56 5.87
C PHE A 368 11.02 9.18 4.64
N TYR A 369 11.78 9.92 3.83
CA TYR A 369 11.27 10.45 2.57
C TYR A 369 12.35 10.38 1.51
N ILE A 370 11.94 10.03 0.30
CA ILE A 370 12.84 9.91 -0.84
C ILE A 370 12.09 10.13 -2.16
N GLU A 371 12.80 10.61 -3.17
CA GLU A 371 12.32 10.77 -4.54
C GLU A 371 13.45 10.41 -5.49
N ASP A 372 13.14 10.28 -6.78
CA ASP A 372 14.12 10.00 -7.84
C ASP A 372 14.88 8.67 -7.63
N MET A 373 14.23 7.70 -7.01
CA MET A 373 14.72 6.32 -6.82
C MET A 373 14.09 5.34 -7.80
N TYR A 374 14.46 4.07 -7.68
CA TYR A 374 14.00 2.99 -8.54
C TYR A 374 13.01 2.05 -7.84
N PRO A 375 12.18 1.30 -8.61
CA PRO A 375 11.16 0.44 -8.03
C PRO A 375 11.71 -0.59 -7.03
N TRP A 376 12.91 -1.12 -7.25
CA TRP A 376 13.53 -2.15 -6.40
C TRP A 376 13.93 -1.64 -5.01
N ASP A 377 14.26 -0.35 -4.89
CA ASP A 377 14.57 0.30 -3.61
C ASP A 377 13.35 0.37 -2.67
N CYS A 378 12.15 0.51 -3.26
CA CYS A 378 10.95 0.89 -2.51
C CYS A 378 9.86 -0.20 -2.46
N ALA A 379 9.85 -1.17 -3.37
CA ALA A 379 8.75 -2.13 -3.52
C ALA A 379 8.45 -2.89 -2.21
N ALA A 380 9.43 -3.64 -1.71
CA ALA A 380 9.25 -4.43 -0.50
C ALA A 380 9.06 -3.56 0.75
N GLY A 381 9.84 -2.48 0.88
CA GLY A 381 9.81 -1.58 2.04
C GLY A 381 8.51 -0.80 2.18
N SER A 382 7.91 -0.39 1.05
CA SER A 382 6.60 0.29 1.07
C SER A 382 5.49 -0.60 1.60
N LEU A 383 5.50 -1.91 1.28
CA LEU A 383 4.56 -2.87 1.86
C LEU A 383 4.84 -3.10 3.34
N LEU A 384 6.11 -3.27 3.72
CA LEU A 384 6.52 -3.44 5.13
C LEU A 384 6.02 -2.30 6.02
N VAL A 385 6.18 -1.04 5.60
CA VAL A 385 5.69 0.10 6.38
C VAL A 385 4.17 0.10 6.50
N ARG A 386 3.43 -0.17 5.41
CA ARG A 386 1.96 -0.24 5.44
C ARG A 386 1.45 -1.34 6.35
N GLU A 387 2.01 -2.54 6.24
CA GLU A 387 1.61 -3.71 7.04
C GLU A 387 2.04 -3.58 8.52
N ALA A 388 3.05 -2.75 8.82
CA ALA A 388 3.40 -2.37 10.19
C ALA A 388 2.47 -1.30 10.80
N GLY A 389 1.48 -0.79 10.03
CA GLY A 389 0.52 0.23 10.45
C GLY A 389 0.92 1.67 10.11
N GLY A 390 1.97 1.86 9.32
CA GLY A 390 2.43 3.18 8.87
C GLY A 390 1.72 3.68 7.62
N VAL A 391 2.04 4.91 7.26
CA VAL A 391 1.52 5.56 6.06
C VAL A 391 2.62 5.71 5.02
N VAL A 392 2.29 5.43 3.75
CA VAL A 392 3.17 5.65 2.58
C VAL A 392 2.39 6.39 1.50
N THR A 393 2.80 7.61 1.18
CA THR A 393 2.17 8.44 0.14
C THR A 393 3.21 9.00 -0.80
N HIS A 394 2.76 9.49 -1.95
CA HIS A 394 3.56 10.42 -2.74
C HIS A 394 3.89 11.70 -1.91
N PRO A 395 5.02 12.40 -2.15
CA PRO A 395 5.46 13.51 -1.30
C PRO A 395 4.53 14.72 -1.29
N PHE A 396 3.70 14.85 -2.32
CA PHE A 396 2.69 15.91 -2.44
C PHE A 396 1.26 15.41 -2.16
N GLY A 397 1.15 14.37 -1.36
CA GLY A 397 -0.12 13.69 -1.10
C GLY A 397 -0.57 12.82 -2.27
N GLY A 398 -1.62 12.03 -2.03
CA GLY A 398 -2.12 11.04 -2.98
C GLY A 398 -1.41 9.69 -2.92
N PRO A 399 -1.84 8.74 -3.76
CA PRO A 399 -1.32 7.38 -3.75
C PRO A 399 0.15 7.34 -4.19
N PHE A 400 0.92 6.47 -3.53
CA PHE A 400 2.28 6.12 -3.96
C PHE A 400 2.22 5.24 -5.24
N ASP A 401 3.05 5.57 -6.22
CA ASP A 401 3.24 4.82 -7.46
C ASP A 401 4.62 4.15 -7.43
N ILE A 402 4.66 2.82 -7.48
CA ILE A 402 5.92 2.08 -7.41
C ILE A 402 6.81 2.29 -8.64
N MET A 403 6.22 2.57 -9.81
CA MET A 403 6.99 2.81 -11.04
C MET A 403 7.57 4.21 -11.10
N LYS A 404 7.17 5.08 -10.18
CA LYS A 404 7.77 6.39 -9.94
C LYS A 404 7.86 6.62 -8.42
N PRO A 405 8.84 5.99 -7.75
CA PRO A 405 8.81 5.75 -6.31
C PRO A 405 9.24 6.99 -5.50
N ASP A 406 8.56 8.10 -5.75
CA ASP A 406 8.56 9.28 -4.92
C ASP A 406 7.68 8.99 -3.69
N LEU A 407 8.24 9.03 -2.48
CA LEU A 407 7.50 8.72 -1.26
C LEU A 407 7.87 9.58 -0.04
N ILE A 408 6.87 9.76 0.82
CA ILE A 408 7.05 9.98 2.26
C ILE A 408 6.45 8.76 2.95
N CYS A 409 7.19 8.16 3.88
CA CYS A 409 6.65 7.20 4.81
C CYS A 409 6.86 7.65 6.26
N ALA A 410 5.88 7.39 7.11
CA ALA A 410 5.93 7.75 8.52
C ALA A 410 5.05 6.82 9.35
N GLY A 411 5.33 6.74 10.65
CA GLY A 411 4.51 5.96 11.56
C GLY A 411 3.11 6.54 11.79
N THR A 412 2.93 7.86 11.62
CA THR A 412 1.62 8.52 11.75
C THR A 412 1.33 9.48 10.60
N GLU A 413 0.05 9.63 10.24
CA GLU A 413 -0.37 10.59 9.20
C GLU A 413 -0.06 12.05 9.59
N LYS A 414 -0.07 12.35 10.89
CA LYS A 414 0.22 13.70 11.39
C LYS A 414 1.69 14.08 11.15
N LEU A 415 2.62 13.19 11.47
CA LEU A 415 4.03 13.39 11.16
C LEU A 415 4.28 13.47 9.65
N ARG A 416 3.65 12.59 8.87
CA ARG A 416 3.72 12.60 7.40
C ARG A 416 3.29 13.95 6.81
N LYS A 417 2.18 14.53 7.30
CA LYS A 417 1.69 15.86 6.89
C LYS A 417 2.65 16.99 7.26
N GLU A 418 3.29 16.94 8.43
CA GLU A 418 4.31 17.92 8.81
C GLU A 418 5.50 17.90 7.83
N ILE A 419 5.96 16.71 7.45
CA ILE A 419 7.05 16.54 6.46
C ILE A 419 6.61 17.06 5.10
N GLU A 420 5.45 16.65 4.58
CA GLU A 420 4.91 17.12 3.30
C GLU A 420 4.90 18.66 3.21
N ASN A 421 4.40 19.33 4.26
CA ASN A 421 4.35 20.79 4.29
C ASN A 421 5.74 21.43 4.21
N LEU A 422 6.75 20.83 4.85
CA LEU A 422 8.13 21.30 4.75
C LEU A 422 8.74 21.05 3.38
N LEU A 423 8.47 19.90 2.74
CA LEU A 423 8.95 19.64 1.38
C LEU A 423 8.37 20.67 0.40
N ARG A 424 7.06 20.95 0.50
CA ARG A 424 6.40 22.01 -0.30
C ARG A 424 7.03 23.37 -0.09
N LYS A 425 7.35 23.72 1.15
CA LYS A 425 8.03 24.99 1.47
C LYS A 425 9.44 25.04 0.89
N ALA A 426 10.22 23.97 1.05
CA ALA A 426 11.57 23.86 0.52
C ALA A 426 11.61 24.03 -1.01
N ASP A 427 10.62 23.51 -1.72
CA ASP A 427 10.55 23.61 -3.18
C ASP A 427 10.27 25.03 -3.68
N GLN A 428 9.59 25.86 -2.87
CA GLN A 428 9.34 27.27 -3.17
C GLN A 428 10.57 28.17 -2.98
N GLU A 429 11.57 27.70 -2.23
CA GLU A 429 12.77 28.48 -1.96
C GLU A 429 13.78 28.40 -3.11
N ARG A 430 14.45 29.53 -3.37
CA ARG A 430 15.49 29.63 -4.41
C ARG A 430 16.81 28.99 -3.97
N SER A 431 17.11 28.99 -2.68
CA SER A 431 18.34 28.45 -2.09
C SER A 431 18.10 28.06 -0.63
N VAL A 432 18.97 27.22 -0.07
CA VAL A 432 19.03 26.98 1.37
C VAL A 432 19.74 28.13 2.09
N GLY A 433 19.21 28.50 3.25
CA GLY A 433 19.80 29.34 4.30
C GLY A 433 21.02 30.21 4.01
N GLY A 434 20.80 31.53 4.14
CA GLY A 434 21.78 32.57 4.43
C GLY A 434 21.09 33.94 4.44
N THR A 435 21.03 34.62 5.59
CA THR A 435 20.89 36.08 5.58
C THR A 435 22.27 36.62 5.23
N ASP A 436 22.48 37.08 3.99
CA ASP A 436 23.57 38.00 3.71
C ASP A 436 23.41 39.20 4.68
N PRO A 437 24.47 39.60 5.42
CA PRO A 437 24.69 41.01 5.67
C PRO A 437 24.93 41.75 4.35
#